data_AF-A0A7V7WL98-F1
#
_entry.id   AF-A0A7V7WL98-F1
#
_cell.length_a   1.000
_cell.length_b   1.000
_cell.length_c   1.000
_cell.angle_alpha   90.00
_cell.angle_beta   90.00
_cell.angle_gamma   90.00
#
_symmetry.space_group_name_H-M   'P 1'
#
loop_
_entity.id
_entity.type
_entity.pdbx_description
1 polymer ?
#
loop_
_entity_poly.entity_id
_entity_poly.type
_entity_poly.pdbx_seq_one_letter_code
_entity_poly.pdbx_strand_id
1 'polypeptide(L)'
;MPVFSYKGMDAAGKKTAGIIDAENVKAARAKLRKINVFPTEVVEGGRSGSGAIGSAGGFDLKKFFNKPKVNDVANMTRQLSTLINANIPLVDALSALVEQIEQPTLRSALSEIREKVREGIRLADAMRAYPHIFGDLYINMVHAGEVSGALDTVLVRLADFTEGQARLNSKVKGALTYPVVMGVVGIVLM
;
A
#
# COMPACT_ATOMS: atom_id res chain seq x y z
N MET A 1 -15.06 -19.29 -14.59
CA MET A 1 -15.62 -18.56 -15.75
C MET A 1 -15.14 -17.11 -15.65
N PRO A 2 -14.60 -16.50 -16.72
CA PRO A 2 -14.04 -15.14 -16.65
C PRO A 2 -15.13 -14.09 -16.49
N VAL A 3 -14.84 -13.10 -15.65
CA VAL A 3 -15.76 -12.02 -15.25
C VAL A 3 -15.34 -10.75 -16.00
N PHE A 4 -16.26 -10.09 -16.70
CA PHE A 4 -15.94 -8.93 -17.55
C PHE A 4 -16.60 -7.66 -16.99
N SER A 5 -15.80 -6.62 -16.71
CA SER A 5 -16.35 -5.31 -16.37
C SER A 5 -16.65 -4.51 -17.64
N TYR A 6 -17.86 -3.99 -17.78
CA TYR A 6 -18.23 -3.12 -18.90
C TYR A 6 -18.48 -1.68 -18.43
N LYS A 7 -18.12 -0.72 -19.29
CA LYS A 7 -18.56 0.68 -19.20
C LYS A 7 -19.27 1.01 -20.51
N GLY A 8 -20.54 1.40 -20.43
CA GLY A 8 -21.34 1.73 -21.59
C GLY A 8 -22.25 2.93 -21.34
N MET A 9 -22.77 3.50 -22.43
CA MET A 9 -23.86 4.46 -22.37
C MET A 9 -25.17 3.73 -22.64
N ASP A 10 -26.15 3.96 -21.77
CA ASP A 10 -27.54 3.61 -22.05
C ASP A 10 -28.13 4.58 -23.10
N ALA A 11 -29.20 4.20 -23.80
CA ALA A 11 -29.81 4.97 -24.89
C ALA A 11 -30.32 6.37 -24.46
N ALA A 12 -30.38 6.64 -23.16
CA ALA A 12 -30.71 7.95 -22.57
C ALA A 12 -29.47 8.82 -22.21
N GLY A 13 -28.26 8.44 -22.63
CA GLY A 13 -27.04 9.24 -22.43
C GLY A 13 -26.44 9.19 -21.02
N LYS A 14 -26.92 8.27 -20.16
CA LYS A 14 -26.37 8.08 -18.80
C LYS A 14 -25.30 6.98 -18.81
N LYS A 15 -24.14 7.29 -18.21
CA LYS A 15 -23.00 6.37 -18.12
C LYS A 15 -23.27 5.32 -17.04
N THR A 16 -23.30 4.04 -17.41
CA THR A 16 -23.49 2.91 -16.48
C THR A 16 -22.31 1.95 -16.57
N ALA A 17 -21.81 1.54 -15.41
CA ALA A 17 -20.70 0.62 -15.26
C ALA A 17 -21.16 -0.58 -14.43
N GLY A 18 -20.87 -1.79 -14.90
CA GLY A 18 -21.32 -3.02 -14.26
C GLY A 18 -20.41 -4.20 -14.61
N ILE A 19 -20.64 -5.31 -13.94
CA ILE A 19 -19.89 -6.56 -14.14
C ILE A 19 -20.84 -7.55 -14.82
N ILE A 20 -20.41 -8.18 -15.92
CA ILE A 20 -21.18 -9.18 -16.64
C ILE A 20 -20.33 -10.43 -16.90
N ASP A 21 -20.93 -11.59 -16.62
CA ASP A 21 -20.29 -12.88 -16.87
C ASP A 21 -20.57 -13.34 -18.32
N ALA A 22 -19.50 -13.55 -19.07
CA ALA A 22 -19.55 -13.98 -20.45
C ALA A 22 -18.37 -14.91 -20.78
N GLU A 23 -18.56 -15.82 -21.74
CA GLU A 23 -17.53 -16.80 -22.08
C GLU A 23 -16.53 -16.29 -23.14
N ASN A 24 -16.83 -15.16 -23.80
CA ASN A 24 -15.97 -14.53 -24.81
C ASN A 24 -16.39 -13.07 -25.08
N VAL A 25 -15.44 -12.20 -25.52
CA VAL A 25 -15.68 -10.77 -25.83
C VAL A 25 -16.88 -10.54 -26.76
N LYS A 26 -17.05 -11.41 -27.75
CA LYS A 26 -18.16 -11.34 -28.73
C LYS A 26 -19.52 -11.65 -28.08
N ALA A 27 -19.55 -12.58 -27.11
CA ALA A 27 -20.75 -12.91 -26.34
C ALA A 27 -21.10 -11.82 -25.32
N ALA A 28 -20.10 -11.17 -24.70
CA ALA A 28 -20.30 -10.02 -23.81
C ALA A 28 -20.94 -8.83 -24.55
N ARG A 29 -20.43 -8.50 -25.75
CA ARG A 29 -21.01 -7.44 -26.60
C ARG A 29 -22.44 -7.74 -27.07
N ALA A 30 -22.75 -9.01 -27.37
CA ALA A 30 -24.09 -9.43 -27.77
C ALA A 30 -25.10 -9.37 -26.61
N LYS A 31 -24.68 -9.73 -25.38
CA LYS A 31 -25.52 -9.59 -24.18
C LYS A 31 -25.77 -8.12 -23.82
N LEU A 32 -24.77 -7.24 -23.94
CA LEU A 32 -24.92 -5.81 -23.68
C LEU A 32 -25.83 -5.10 -24.69
N ARG A 33 -25.78 -5.50 -25.98
CA ARG A 33 -26.73 -5.02 -27.01
C ARG A 33 -28.18 -5.40 -26.73
N LYS A 34 -28.44 -6.56 -26.12
CA LYS A 34 -29.81 -6.98 -25.74
C LYS A 34 -30.40 -6.13 -24.61
N ILE A 35 -29.57 -5.43 -23.84
CA ILE A 35 -29.98 -4.58 -22.70
C ILE A 35 -29.97 -3.09 -23.10
N ASN A 36 -29.94 -2.76 -24.41
CA ASN A 36 -29.90 -1.38 -24.95
C ASN A 36 -28.73 -0.51 -24.46
N VAL A 37 -27.63 -1.13 -23.98
CA VAL A 37 -26.41 -0.42 -23.61
C VAL A 37 -25.39 -0.53 -24.74
N PHE A 38 -24.92 0.61 -25.25
CA PHE A 38 -23.87 0.66 -26.26
C PHE A 38 -22.49 0.68 -25.57
N PRO A 39 -21.67 -0.38 -25.73
CA PRO A 39 -20.38 -0.47 -25.05
C PRO A 39 -19.32 0.34 -25.81
N THR A 40 -18.71 1.33 -25.15
CA THR A 40 -17.62 2.14 -25.73
C THR A 40 -16.26 1.45 -25.57
N GLU A 41 -16.06 0.64 -24.52
CA GLU A 41 -14.86 -0.18 -24.32
C GLU A 41 -15.21 -1.51 -23.62
N VAL A 42 -14.61 -2.62 -24.07
CA VAL A 42 -14.77 -3.96 -23.47
C VAL A 42 -13.37 -4.50 -23.20
N VAL A 43 -13.01 -4.64 -21.92
CA VAL A 43 -11.69 -5.09 -21.48
C VAL A 43 -11.82 -6.42 -20.73
N GLU A 44 -10.98 -7.38 -21.12
CA GLU A 44 -10.89 -8.72 -20.52
C GLU A 44 -10.20 -8.68 -19.16
N GLY A 45 -10.92 -9.16 -18.14
CA GLY A 45 -10.42 -9.25 -16.76
C GLY A 45 -9.47 -10.43 -16.58
N GLY A 46 -8.19 -10.22 -16.91
CA GLY A 46 -7.11 -11.17 -16.65
C GLY A 46 -5.93 -10.50 -15.96
N ARG A 47 -6.00 -10.39 -14.62
CA ARG A 47 -4.92 -10.06 -13.66
C ARG A 47 -4.20 -8.71 -13.83
N SER A 48 -4.51 -7.81 -12.89
CA SER A 48 -3.64 -6.80 -12.27
C SER A 48 -2.92 -5.80 -13.19
N GLY A 49 -3.38 -4.55 -13.11
CA GLY A 49 -2.54 -3.37 -13.38
C GLY A 49 -2.93 -2.53 -14.60
N SER A 50 -3.47 -1.35 -14.33
CA SER A 50 -3.53 -0.17 -15.23
C SER A 50 -4.55 -0.26 -16.40
N GLY A 51 -5.30 0.78 -16.77
CA GLY A 51 -5.24 2.17 -16.36
C GLY A 51 -6.60 2.82 -16.51
N ALA A 52 -6.96 3.62 -15.51
CA ALA A 52 -7.95 4.67 -15.68
C ALA A 52 -7.30 5.77 -16.52
N ILE A 53 -7.72 5.92 -17.77
CA ILE A 53 -7.41 7.10 -18.56
C ILE A 53 -8.48 8.15 -18.24
N GLY A 54 -8.02 9.28 -17.70
CA GLY A 54 -8.88 10.42 -17.39
C GLY A 54 -8.14 11.60 -16.76
N SER A 55 -7.08 12.09 -17.41
CA SER A 55 -6.73 13.53 -17.57
C SER A 55 -5.22 13.70 -17.76
N ALA A 56 -4.88 14.36 -18.87
CA ALA A 56 -3.54 14.82 -19.17
C ALA A 56 -3.03 15.76 -18.08
N GLY A 57 -1.78 15.57 -17.64
CA GLY A 57 -1.01 16.59 -16.91
C GLY A 57 -1.29 16.78 -15.41
N GLY A 58 -2.06 15.91 -14.76
CA GLY A 58 -2.25 15.98 -13.31
C GLY A 58 -1.15 15.25 -12.54
N PHE A 59 -0.40 15.95 -11.69
CA PHE A 59 0.39 15.32 -10.63
C PHE A 59 -0.47 14.23 -9.96
N ASP A 60 0.04 13.01 -9.89
CA ASP A 60 -0.63 11.84 -9.31
C ASP A 60 -0.68 11.98 -7.76
N LEU A 61 -1.40 13.00 -7.28
CA LEU A 61 -1.51 13.41 -5.87
C LEU A 61 -1.94 12.23 -4.99
N LYS A 62 -2.73 11.29 -5.55
CA LYS A 62 -3.29 10.16 -4.82
C LYS A 62 -2.22 9.11 -4.44
N LYS A 63 -1.18 8.94 -5.24
CA LYS A 63 -0.02 8.10 -4.88
C LYS A 63 0.91 8.80 -3.89
N PHE A 64 1.05 10.11 -4.00
CA PHE A 64 1.85 10.91 -3.06
C PHE A 64 1.23 10.97 -1.65
N PHE A 65 -0.10 11.05 -1.55
CA PHE A 65 -0.79 11.08 -0.27
C PHE A 65 -0.80 9.74 0.47
N ASN A 66 -0.50 8.64 -0.21
CA ASN A 66 -0.61 7.30 0.36
C ASN A 66 0.73 6.68 0.73
N LYS A 67 1.82 7.46 0.82
CA LYS A 67 3.09 6.96 1.36
C LYS A 67 2.94 6.71 2.87
N PRO A 68 3.41 5.57 3.41
CA PRO A 68 3.41 5.34 4.85
C PRO A 68 4.17 6.45 5.57
N LYS A 69 3.62 6.94 6.68
CA LYS A 69 4.33 7.92 7.51
C LYS A 69 5.44 7.19 8.26
N VAL A 70 6.50 7.92 8.60
CA VAL A 70 7.61 7.39 9.41
C VAL A 70 7.11 6.83 10.75
N ASN A 71 6.07 7.45 11.33
CA ASN A 71 5.45 6.98 12.57
C ASN A 71 4.74 5.62 12.41
N ASP A 72 4.11 5.36 11.26
CA ASP A 72 3.39 4.11 11.02
C ASP A 72 4.39 2.95 10.94
N VAL A 73 5.52 3.17 10.26
CA VAL A 73 6.63 2.21 10.17
C VAL A 73 7.25 1.97 11.56
N ALA A 74 7.49 3.03 12.34
CA ALA A 74 8.05 2.90 13.68
C ALA A 74 7.15 2.07 14.62
N ASN A 75 5.84 2.36 14.63
CA ASN A 75 4.88 1.63 15.45
C ASN A 75 4.79 0.16 15.05
N MET A 76 4.72 -0.12 13.74
CA MET A 76 4.73 -1.49 13.21
C MET A 76 6.01 -2.23 13.61
N THR A 77 7.19 -1.60 13.45
CA THR A 77 8.48 -2.22 13.81
C THR A 77 8.56 -2.50 15.31
N ARG A 78 8.07 -1.59 16.16
CA ARG A 78 8.00 -1.82 17.61
C ARG A 78 7.10 -3.00 17.94
N GLN A 79 5.90 -3.06 17.37
CA GLN A 79 4.96 -4.16 17.60
C GLN A 79 5.54 -5.49 17.12
N LEU A 80 6.16 -5.52 15.93
CA LEU A 80 6.85 -6.70 15.42
C LEU A 80 7.95 -7.15 16.38
N SER A 81 8.78 -6.22 16.85
CA SER A 81 9.83 -6.51 17.83
C SER A 81 9.25 -7.14 19.09
N THR A 82 8.17 -6.58 19.64
CA THR A 82 7.52 -7.12 20.86
C THR A 82 7.02 -8.55 20.64
N LEU A 83 6.36 -8.82 19.52
CA LEU A 83 5.81 -10.14 19.21
C LEU A 83 6.92 -11.18 19.02
N ILE A 84 7.99 -10.83 18.30
CA ILE A 84 9.12 -11.73 18.10
C ILE A 84 9.90 -11.99 19.40
N ASN A 85 10.08 -10.98 20.25
CA ASN A 85 10.69 -11.17 21.59
C ASN A 85 9.81 -12.03 22.50
N ALA A 86 8.49 -12.06 22.28
CA ALA A 86 7.57 -12.97 22.97
C ALA A 86 7.59 -14.41 22.39
N ASN A 87 8.56 -14.75 21.53
CA ASN A 87 8.67 -16.04 20.83
C ASN A 87 7.42 -16.41 20.00
N ILE A 88 6.67 -15.42 19.53
CA ILE A 88 5.57 -15.66 18.60
C ILE A 88 6.18 -15.95 17.22
N PRO A 89 5.74 -17.01 16.51
CA PRO A 89 6.21 -17.30 15.16
C PRO A 89 6.07 -16.10 14.23
N LEU A 90 7.07 -15.88 13.37
CA LEU A 90 7.13 -14.70 12.49
C LEU A 90 5.88 -14.52 11.63
N VAL A 91 5.35 -15.61 11.06
CA VAL A 91 4.15 -15.57 10.21
C VAL A 91 2.90 -15.15 11.02
N ASP A 92 2.78 -15.60 12.26
CA ASP A 92 1.67 -15.25 13.14
C ASP A 92 1.79 -13.79 13.61
N ALA A 93 3.02 -13.36 13.95
CA ALA A 93 3.30 -11.97 14.29
C ALA A 93 2.96 -11.02 13.13
N LEU A 94 3.35 -11.36 11.90
CA LEU A 94 2.99 -10.59 10.70
C LEU A 94 1.47 -10.58 10.46
N SER A 95 0.78 -11.68 10.72
CA SER A 95 -0.68 -11.75 10.59
C SER A 95 -1.38 -10.79 11.55
N ALA A 96 -0.99 -10.79 12.83
CA ALA A 96 -1.52 -9.87 13.83
C ALA A 96 -1.26 -8.40 13.45
N LEU A 97 -0.08 -8.07 12.91
CA LEU A 97 0.24 -6.71 12.48
C LEU A 97 -0.61 -6.23 11.30
N VAL A 98 -0.86 -7.10 10.31
CA VAL A 98 -1.69 -6.76 9.14
C VAL A 98 -3.10 -6.33 9.58
N GLU A 99 -3.65 -6.97 10.62
CA GLU A 99 -4.97 -6.63 11.16
C GLU A 99 -4.98 -5.27 11.87
N GLN A 100 -3.87 -4.90 12.53
CA GLN A 100 -3.74 -3.67 13.32
C GLN A 100 -3.37 -2.43 12.49
N ILE A 101 -2.74 -2.58 11.33
CA ILE A 101 -2.31 -1.43 10.51
C ILE A 101 -3.53 -0.75 9.87
N GLU A 102 -3.68 0.55 10.13
CA GLU A 102 -4.71 1.41 9.53
C GLU A 102 -4.34 1.87 8.11
N GLN A 103 -3.04 2.07 7.85
CA GLN A 103 -2.56 2.64 6.60
C GLN A 103 -2.65 1.58 5.48
N PRO A 104 -3.42 1.83 4.40
CA PRO A 104 -3.76 0.79 3.42
C PRO A 104 -2.58 0.30 2.58
N THR A 105 -1.61 1.16 2.24
CA THR A 105 -0.43 0.74 1.47
C THR A 105 0.53 -0.12 2.30
N LEU A 106 0.71 0.22 3.59
CA LEU A 106 1.54 -0.52 4.52
C LEU A 106 0.88 -1.87 4.83
N ARG A 107 -0.44 -1.89 5.03
CA ARG A 107 -1.23 -3.12 5.18
C ARG A 107 -1.08 -4.03 3.95
N SER A 108 -1.23 -3.49 2.75
CA SER A 108 -1.07 -4.26 1.51
C SER A 108 0.34 -4.81 1.33
N ALA A 109 1.36 -3.99 1.60
CA ALA A 109 2.76 -4.41 1.52
C ALA A 109 3.07 -5.51 2.54
N LEU A 110 2.63 -5.34 3.80
CA LEU A 110 2.87 -6.31 4.85
C LEU A 110 2.11 -7.63 4.60
N SER A 111 0.91 -7.56 4.03
CA SER A 111 0.15 -8.75 3.62
C SER A 111 0.91 -9.56 2.56
N GLU A 112 1.48 -8.91 1.55
CA GLU A 112 2.26 -9.61 0.53
C GLU A 112 3.59 -10.14 1.08
N ILE A 113 4.25 -9.40 1.97
CA ILE A 113 5.44 -9.86 2.70
C ILE A 113 5.11 -11.12 3.50
N ARG A 114 3.99 -11.13 4.24
CA ARG A 114 3.53 -12.30 5.00
C ARG A 114 3.37 -13.52 4.10
N GLU A 115 2.71 -13.40 2.96
CA GLU A 115 2.54 -14.53 2.03
C GLU A 115 3.88 -15.05 1.54
N LYS A 116 4.81 -14.17 1.15
CA LYS A 116 6.16 -14.57 0.73
C LYS A 116 6.92 -15.29 1.83
N VAL A 117 6.84 -14.80 3.06
CA VAL A 117 7.49 -15.45 4.22
C VAL A 117 6.86 -16.81 4.52
N ARG A 118 5.53 -16.92 4.37
CA ARG A 118 4.81 -18.19 4.50
C ARG A 118 5.21 -19.20 3.41
N GLU A 119 5.55 -18.72 2.21
CA GLU A 119 6.12 -19.52 1.11
C GLU A 119 7.59 -19.92 1.34
N GLY A 120 8.22 -19.45 2.43
CA GLY A 120 9.60 -19.78 2.81
C GLY A 120 10.65 -18.79 2.30
N ILE A 121 10.23 -17.65 1.72
CA ILE A 121 11.15 -16.56 1.36
C ILE A 121 11.61 -15.86 2.65
N ARG A 122 12.87 -15.45 2.72
CA ARG A 122 13.39 -14.69 3.87
C ARG A 122 12.67 -13.36 4.01
N LEU A 123 12.47 -12.89 5.24
CA LEU A 123 11.82 -11.61 5.55
C LEU A 123 12.52 -10.44 4.86
N ALA A 124 13.86 -10.43 4.88
CA ALA A 124 14.63 -9.37 4.22
C ALA A 124 14.43 -9.38 2.69
N ASP A 125 14.38 -10.57 2.07
CA ASP A 125 14.14 -10.72 0.64
C ASP A 125 12.73 -10.24 0.27
N ALA A 126 11.72 -10.56 1.09
CA ALA A 126 10.36 -10.09 0.90
C ALA A 126 10.24 -8.56 1.06
N MET A 127 10.95 -7.97 2.04
CA MET A 127 10.97 -6.52 2.27
C MET A 127 11.66 -5.73 1.15
N ARG A 128 12.62 -6.33 0.41
CA ARG A 128 13.29 -5.68 -0.73
C ARG A 128 12.34 -5.30 -1.87
N ALA A 129 11.17 -5.93 -1.96
CA ALA A 129 10.14 -5.51 -2.92
C ALA A 129 9.55 -4.12 -2.63
N TYR A 130 9.77 -3.57 -1.42
CA TYR A 130 9.19 -2.30 -0.96
C TYR A 130 10.26 -1.31 -0.47
N PRO A 131 11.22 -0.88 -1.33
CA PRO A 131 12.29 0.04 -0.93
C PRO A 131 11.78 1.44 -0.56
N HIS A 132 10.55 1.79 -0.95
CA HIS A 132 9.90 3.06 -0.61
C HIS A 132 9.33 3.08 0.82
N ILE A 133 9.22 1.92 1.47
CA ILE A 133 8.76 1.73 2.85
C ILE A 133 9.93 1.37 3.76
N PHE A 134 10.74 0.40 3.33
CA PHE A 134 11.90 -0.09 4.06
C PHE A 134 13.18 0.37 3.38
N GLY A 135 13.96 1.21 4.05
CA GLY A 135 15.26 1.64 3.52
C GLY A 135 16.31 0.53 3.54
N ASP A 136 17.40 0.69 2.77
CA ASP A 136 18.44 -0.33 2.64
C ASP A 136 19.06 -0.75 3.98
N LEU A 137 19.29 0.22 4.89
CA LEU A 137 19.78 -0.06 6.24
C LEU A 137 18.83 -0.98 7.01
N TYR A 138 17.52 -0.75 6.90
CA TYR A 138 16.51 -1.56 7.58
C TYR A 138 16.55 -3.00 7.05
N ILE A 139 16.53 -3.16 5.72
CA ILE A 139 16.55 -4.46 5.06
C ILE A 139 17.84 -5.23 5.39
N ASN A 140 18.99 -4.57 5.34
CA ASN A 140 20.28 -5.20 5.60
C ASN A 140 20.44 -5.62 7.07
N MET A 141 19.88 -4.83 8.00
CA MET A 141 19.80 -5.21 9.42
C MET A 141 18.94 -6.46 9.61
N VAL A 142 17.72 -6.49 9.04
CA VAL A 142 16.86 -7.67 9.09
C VAL A 142 17.55 -8.90 8.51
N HIS A 143 18.22 -8.75 7.35
CA HIS A 143 18.98 -9.84 6.73
C HIS A 143 20.07 -10.38 7.65
N ALA A 144 20.84 -9.50 8.29
CA ALA A 144 21.86 -9.90 9.26
C ALA A 144 21.24 -10.62 10.47
N GLY A 145 20.07 -10.16 10.94
CA GLY A 145 19.31 -10.78 12.03
C GLY A 145 18.79 -12.17 11.67
N GLU A 146 18.25 -12.35 10.47
CA GLU A 146 17.78 -13.66 9.99
C GLU A 146 18.92 -14.67 9.80
N VAL A 147 20.04 -14.24 9.23
CA VAL A 147 21.20 -15.11 8.99
C VAL A 147 21.90 -15.50 10.29
N SER A 148 21.97 -14.59 11.26
CA SER A 148 22.59 -14.85 12.57
C SER A 148 21.66 -15.52 13.57
N GLY A 149 20.36 -15.63 13.27
CA GLY A 149 19.34 -16.10 14.20
C GLY A 149 19.03 -15.11 15.34
N ALA A 150 19.59 -13.90 15.32
CA ALA A 150 19.39 -12.86 16.34
C ALA A 150 18.37 -11.80 15.89
N LEU A 151 17.30 -12.24 15.22
CA LEU A 151 16.27 -11.35 14.67
C LEU A 151 15.55 -10.56 15.78
N ASP A 152 15.36 -11.18 16.94
CA ASP A 152 14.82 -10.57 18.16
C ASP A 152 15.58 -9.31 18.58
N THR A 153 16.91 -9.40 18.67
CA THR A 153 17.80 -8.32 19.10
C THR A 153 17.88 -7.23 18.03
N VAL A 154 17.93 -7.64 16.76
CA VAL A 154 17.98 -6.72 15.62
C VAL A 154 16.69 -5.91 15.49
N LEU A 155 15.53 -6.54 15.68
CA LEU A 155 14.24 -5.85 15.63
C LEU A 155 14.08 -4.83 16.76
N VAL A 156 14.61 -5.09 17.96
CA VAL A 156 14.63 -4.10 19.05
C VAL A 156 15.42 -2.87 18.64
N ARG A 157 16.63 -3.06 18.10
CA ARG A 157 17.47 -1.96 17.61
C ARG A 157 16.79 -1.19 16.47
N LEU A 158 16.11 -1.89 15.56
CA LEU A 158 15.35 -1.27 14.48
C LEU A 158 14.15 -0.48 15.00
N ALA A 159 13.47 -0.98 16.03
CA ALA A 159 12.37 -0.26 16.68
C ALA A 159 12.87 1.05 17.32
N ASP A 160 13.95 0.98 18.10
CA ASP A 160 14.55 2.17 18.73
C ASP A 160 15.02 3.19 17.67
N PHE A 161 15.62 2.71 16.59
CA PHE A 161 16.07 3.56 15.49
C PHE A 161 14.91 4.25 14.76
N THR A 162 13.88 3.50 14.39
CA THR A 162 12.71 4.04 13.67
C THR A 162 11.88 4.98 14.54
N GLU A 163 11.72 4.69 15.83
CA GLU A 163 11.11 5.61 16.80
C GLU A 163 11.93 6.89 16.97
N GLY A 164 13.27 6.78 17.00
CA GLY A 164 14.18 7.93 17.01
C GLY A 164 13.96 8.84 15.79
N GLN A 165 13.88 8.25 14.60
CA GLN A 165 13.57 8.99 13.36
C GLN A 165 12.18 9.64 13.41
N ALA A 166 11.17 8.92 13.88
CA ALA A 166 9.81 9.42 14.04
C ALA A 166 9.76 10.62 15.01
N ARG A 167 10.46 10.53 16.14
CA ARG A 167 10.56 11.61 17.14
C ARG A 167 11.28 12.84 16.59
N LEU A 168 12.40 12.65 15.88
CA LEU A 168 13.12 13.74 15.22
C LEU A 168 12.23 14.46 14.20
N ASN A 169 11.58 13.71 13.31
CA ASN A 169 10.67 14.27 12.32
C ASN A 169 9.49 15.01 12.96
N SER A 170 8.94 14.48 14.06
CA SER A 170 7.85 15.13 14.78
C SER A 170 8.29 16.42 15.46
N LYS A 171 9.51 16.47 16.03
CA LYS A 171 10.09 17.69 16.59
C LYS A 171 10.32 18.76 15.54
N VAL A 172 10.93 18.38 14.40
CA VAL A 172 11.19 19.31 13.29
C VAL A 172 9.87 19.87 12.74
N LYS A 173 8.87 19.00 12.50
CA LYS A 173 7.54 19.43 12.06
C LYS A 173 6.89 20.37 13.08
N GLY A 174 6.93 20.03 14.36
CA GLY A 174 6.38 20.86 15.43
C GLY A 174 7.02 22.25 15.50
N ALA A 175 8.35 22.34 15.37
CA ALA A 175 9.08 23.60 15.35
C ALA A 175 8.76 24.46 14.13
N LEU A 176 8.50 23.84 12.97
CA LEU A 176 8.15 24.52 11.72
C LEU A 176 6.68 24.93 11.64
N THR A 177 5.79 24.34 12.44
CA THR A 177 4.36 24.65 12.41
C THR A 177 4.10 26.14 12.61
N TYR A 178 4.73 26.77 13.62
CA TYR A 178 4.50 28.19 13.91
C TYR A 178 5.00 29.13 12.79
N PRO A 179 6.26 29.04 12.31
CA PRO A 179 6.72 29.82 11.16
C PRO A 179 5.87 29.66 9.90
N VAL A 180 5.43 28.43 9.59
CA VAL A 180 4.61 28.17 8.39
C VAL A 180 3.22 28.80 8.52
N VAL A 181 2.57 28.66 9.68
CA VAL A 181 1.25 29.27 9.91
C VAL A 181 1.34 30.80 9.83
N MET A 182 2.35 31.41 10.46
CA MET A 182 2.56 32.85 10.38
C MET A 182 2.87 33.33 8.96
N GLY A 183 3.68 32.58 8.20
CA GLY A 183 3.97 32.87 6.80
C GLY A 183 2.72 32.83 5.91
N VAL A 184 1.86 31.81 6.08
CA VAL A 184 0.61 31.69 5.33
C VAL A 184 -0.35 32.84 5.66
N VAL A 185 -0.51 33.18 6.94
CA VAL A 185 -1.38 34.31 7.36
C VAL A 185 -0.87 35.63 6.78
N GLY A 186 0.45 35.85 6.77
CA GLY A 186 1.06 37.04 6.17
C GLY A 186 0.79 37.15 4.66
N ILE A 187 0.89 36.03 3.92
CA ILE A 187 0.58 35.99 2.48
C ILE A 187 -0.91 36.22 2.21
N VAL A 188 -1.80 35.74 3.08
CA VAL A 188 -3.26 35.88 2.92
C VAL A 188 -3.73 37.31 3.23
N LEU A 189 -3.05 38.01 4.15
CA LEU A 189 -3.40 39.38 4.53
C LEU A 189 -2.87 40.45 3.55
N MET A 190 -1.93 40.09 2.68
CA MET A 190 -1.35 40.97 1.66
C MET A 190 -2.15 40.92 0.36
#